data_AF-A0A7Y2XCR0-F1
#
_entry.id   AF-A0A7Y2XCR0-F1
#
_cell.length_a   1.000
_cell.length_b   1.000
_cell.length_c   1.000
_cell.angle_alpha   90.00
_cell.angle_beta   90.00
_cell.angle_gamma   90.00
#
_symmetry.space_group_name_H-M   'P 1'
#
loop_
_entity.id
_entity.type
_entity.pdbx_description
1 polymer ?
#
loop_
_entity_poly.entity_id
_entity_poly.type
_entity_poly.pdbx_seq_one_letter_code
_entity_poly.pdbx_strand_id
1 'polypeptide(L)'
;MKIHILKSMSILLSIIVMLQSCASMTIIDSIPSNSKLYVNGEMVGNTPYKHKDSKIVGSTNIIRIEKEGYKIYKATFSKDEEIDVGAMIGGFFLLVPFLWVMKYKNGHLYELKRININ
;
A
#
# COMPACT_ATOMS: atom_id res chain seq x y z
N MET A 1 18.15 -19.31 36.68
CA MET A 1 17.60 -19.90 35.43
C MET A 1 16.25 -19.29 35.02
N LYS A 2 15.20 -19.32 35.85
CA LYS A 2 13.85 -18.77 35.53
C LYS A 2 13.82 -17.27 35.15
N ILE A 3 14.61 -16.42 35.81
CA ILE A 3 14.66 -14.97 35.54
C ILE A 3 15.24 -14.64 34.15
N HIS A 4 16.23 -15.40 33.67
CA HIS A 4 16.79 -15.20 32.34
C HIS A 4 15.80 -15.63 31.25
N ILE A 5 15.04 -16.71 31.50
CA ILE A 5 13.98 -17.18 30.61
C ILE A 5 12.84 -16.15 30.52
N LEU A 6 12.38 -15.60 31.64
CA LEU A 6 11.34 -14.55 31.68
C LEU A 6 11.77 -13.27 30.95
N LYS A 7 13.01 -12.82 31.12
CA LYS A 7 13.56 -11.67 30.39
C LYS A 7 13.63 -11.93 28.88
N SER A 8 14.11 -13.11 28.48
CA SER A 8 14.19 -13.49 27.07
C SER A 8 12.81 -13.55 26.41
N MET A 9 11.80 -14.06 27.13
CA MET A 9 10.41 -14.09 26.65
C MET A 9 9.83 -12.67 26.51
N SER A 10 10.09 -11.76 27.45
CA SER A 10 9.61 -10.38 27.37
C SER A 10 10.20 -9.64 26.18
N ILE A 11 11.50 -9.80 25.91
CA ILE A 11 12.17 -9.18 24.75
C ILE A 11 11.57 -9.72 23.45
N LEU A 12 11.39 -11.03 23.35
CA LEU A 12 10.77 -11.65 22.18
C LEU A 12 9.34 -11.14 21.95
N LEU A 13 8.55 -11.00 23.01
CA LEU A 13 7.18 -10.49 22.93
C LEU A 13 7.15 -9.03 22.44
N SER A 14 8.04 -8.17 22.96
CA SER A 14 8.17 -6.78 22.51
C SER A 14 8.55 -6.69 21.03
N ILE A 15 9.45 -7.55 20.53
CA ILE A 15 9.83 -7.60 19.11
C ILE A 15 8.64 -8.02 18.24
N ILE A 16 7.86 -9.02 18.66
CA ILE A 16 6.67 -9.48 17.93
C ILE A 16 5.59 -8.40 17.85
N VAL A 17 5.44 -7.59 18.90
CA VAL A 17 4.52 -6.45 18.91
C VAL A 17 4.97 -5.36 17.92
N MET A 18 6.27 -5.13 17.78
CA MET A 18 6.80 -4.18 16.78
C MET A 18 6.66 -4.64 15.32
N LEU A 19 6.41 -5.94 15.09
CA LEU A 19 6.19 -6.50 13.76
C LEU A 19 4.72 -6.45 13.31
N GLN A 20 3.80 -5.95 14.15
CA GLN A 20 2.39 -5.81 13.78
C GLN A 20 2.25 -4.71 12.73
N SER A 21 2.04 -5.10 11.46
CA SER A 21 1.94 -4.13 10.38
C SER A 21 0.58 -3.43 10.36
N CYS A 22 0.59 -2.10 10.30
CA CYS A 22 -0.63 -1.32 10.02
C CYS A 22 -1.00 -1.44 8.53
N ALA A 23 -2.22 -1.90 8.25
CA ALA A 23 -2.73 -1.99 6.90
C ALA A 23 -3.11 -0.59 6.38
N SER A 24 -2.67 -0.27 5.17
CA SER A 24 -3.07 0.93 4.43
C SER A 24 -3.97 0.54 3.26
N MET A 25 -4.81 1.47 2.80
CA MET A 25 -5.82 1.23 1.80
C MET A 25 -5.89 2.40 0.82
N THR A 26 -6.09 2.10 -0.45
CA THR A 26 -6.30 3.10 -1.51
C THR A 26 -7.30 2.58 -2.55
N ILE A 27 -7.94 3.49 -3.27
CA ILE A 27 -8.85 3.18 -4.36
C ILE A 27 -8.14 3.46 -5.69
N ILE A 28 -8.09 2.47 -6.57
CA ILE A 28 -7.56 2.59 -7.92
C ILE A 28 -8.75 2.66 -8.88
N ASP A 29 -8.94 3.80 -9.53
CA ASP A 29 -10.03 4.04 -10.47
C ASP A 29 -9.50 4.48 -11.84
N SER A 30 -10.34 4.36 -12.88
CA SER A 30 -9.95 4.74 -14.23
C SER A 30 -11.10 5.32 -15.05
N ILE A 31 -10.74 6.12 -16.06
CA ILE A 31 -11.66 6.58 -17.11
C ILE A 31 -11.18 5.99 -18.45
N PRO A 32 -11.99 5.13 -19.11
CA PRO A 32 -13.30 4.62 -18.68
C PRO A 32 -13.21 3.65 -17.49
N SER A 33 -14.35 3.50 -16.79
CA SER A 33 -14.50 2.54 -15.71
C SER A 33 -14.57 1.09 -16.21
N ASN A 34 -14.51 0.14 -15.28
CA ASN A 34 -14.53 -1.29 -15.58
C ASN A 34 -13.37 -1.70 -16.52
N SER A 35 -12.16 -1.23 -16.20
CA SER A 35 -10.93 -1.57 -16.88
C SER A 35 -10.18 -2.65 -16.10
N LYS A 36 -9.56 -3.61 -16.78
CA LYS A 36 -8.80 -4.69 -16.15
C LYS A 36 -7.60 -4.09 -15.42
N LEU A 37 -7.44 -4.42 -14.15
CA LEU A 37 -6.36 -3.93 -13.31
C LEU A 37 -5.42 -5.06 -12.95
N TYR A 38 -4.13 -4.79 -13.13
CA TYR A 38 -3.05 -5.64 -12.68
C TYR A 38 -2.19 -4.86 -11.70
N VAL A 39 -1.80 -5.50 -10.59
CA VAL A 39 -0.92 -4.93 -9.56
C VAL A 39 0.28 -5.87 -9.43
N ASN A 40 1.49 -5.32 -9.57
CA ASN A 40 2.76 -6.07 -9.55
C ASN A 40 2.78 -7.26 -10.53
N GLY A 41 2.07 -7.16 -11.65
CA GLY A 41 1.98 -8.19 -12.68
C GLY A 41 0.80 -9.16 -12.53
N GLU A 42 0.15 -9.21 -11.36
CA GLU A 42 -0.98 -10.10 -11.09
C GLU A 42 -2.32 -9.41 -11.38
N MET A 43 -3.29 -10.15 -11.94
CA MET A 43 -4.63 -9.64 -12.21
C MET A 43 -5.43 -9.61 -10.92
N VAL A 44 -5.81 -8.42 -10.45
CA VAL A 44 -6.51 -8.25 -9.16
C VAL A 44 -8.00 -8.00 -9.31
N GLY A 45 -8.46 -7.63 -10.50
CA GLY A 45 -9.87 -7.36 -10.79
C GLY A 45 -10.04 -6.23 -11.80
N ASN A 46 -11.12 -5.46 -11.65
CA ASN A 46 -11.46 -4.35 -12.52
C ASN A 46 -11.60 -3.04 -11.72
N THR A 47 -11.37 -1.90 -12.37
CA THR A 47 -11.57 -0.58 -11.76
C THR A 47 -13.07 -0.23 -11.63
N PRO A 48 -13.50 0.45 -10.55
CA PRO A 48 -12.69 0.84 -9.38
C PRO A 48 -12.35 -0.37 -8.48
N TYR A 49 -11.10 -0.41 -7.99
CA TYR A 49 -10.58 -1.49 -7.15
C TYR A 49 -10.05 -0.96 -5.82
N LYS A 50 -10.37 -1.65 -4.73
CA LYS A 50 -9.92 -1.29 -3.37
C LYS A 50 -8.66 -2.05 -3.01
N HIS A 51 -7.50 -1.41 -3.16
CA HIS A 51 -6.20 -2.00 -2.82
C HIS A 51 -5.93 -1.86 -1.32
N LYS A 52 -5.52 -2.95 -0.67
CA LYS A 52 -5.14 -2.98 0.74
C LYS A 52 -3.84 -3.74 0.89
N ASP A 53 -2.86 -3.15 1.55
CA ASP A 53 -1.63 -3.85 1.90
C ASP A 53 -1.04 -3.38 3.23
N SER A 54 -0.01 -4.11 3.66
CA SER A 54 0.72 -3.89 4.91
C SER A 54 2.19 -3.60 4.62
N LYS A 55 2.49 -2.99 3.47
CA LYS A 55 3.88 -2.69 3.09
C LYS A 55 4.48 -1.58 3.97
N ILE A 56 5.80 -1.47 4.06
CA ILE A 56 6.47 -0.39 4.80
C ILE A 56 6.52 0.90 3.97
N VAL A 57 6.83 2.02 4.62
CA VAL A 57 7.10 3.31 3.96
C VAL A 57 8.09 3.16 2.79
N GLY A 58 7.84 3.89 1.71
CA GLY A 58 8.68 3.87 0.50
C GLY A 58 8.50 2.64 -0.38
N SER A 59 7.60 1.72 -0.02
CA SER A 59 7.28 0.59 -0.91
C SER A 59 6.46 1.06 -2.11
N THR A 60 6.85 0.59 -3.30
CA THR A 60 6.16 0.92 -4.56
C THR A 60 5.33 -0.26 -5.06
N ASN A 61 4.17 0.05 -5.64
CA ASN A 61 3.35 -0.87 -6.41
C ASN A 61 3.33 -0.43 -7.87
N ILE A 62 3.52 -1.39 -8.78
CA ILE A 62 3.41 -1.14 -10.23
C ILE A 62 2.01 -1.56 -10.65
N ILE A 63 1.29 -0.67 -11.32
CA ILE A 63 -0.01 -0.98 -11.89
C ILE A 63 0.01 -1.01 -13.41
N ARG A 64 -0.81 -1.88 -13.97
CA ARG A 64 -1.12 -1.93 -15.39
C ARG A 64 -2.63 -1.98 -15.56
N ILE A 65 -3.19 -1.05 -16.32
CA ILE A 65 -4.62 -0.94 -16.59
C ILE A 65 -4.85 -1.19 -18.07
N GLU A 66 -5.81 -2.05 -18.38
CA GLU A 66 -6.14 -2.46 -19.74
C GLU A 66 -7.63 -2.35 -20.01
N LYS A 67 -7.97 -1.77 -21.17
CA LYS A 67 -9.34 -1.65 -21.66
C LYS A 67 -9.35 -1.80 -23.16
N GLU A 68 -10.36 -2.50 -23.67
CA GLU A 68 -10.57 -2.67 -25.11
C GLU A 68 -10.74 -1.32 -25.81
N GLY A 69 -9.98 -1.10 -26.89
CA GLY A 69 -9.96 0.17 -27.62
C GLY A 69 -9.12 1.28 -26.95
N TYR A 70 -8.39 0.98 -25.88
CA TYR A 70 -7.50 1.91 -25.18
C TYR A 70 -6.08 1.36 -25.08
N LYS A 71 -5.11 2.27 -25.05
CA LYS A 71 -3.70 1.94 -24.85
C LYS A 71 -3.50 1.38 -23.44
N ILE A 72 -2.62 0.38 -23.32
CA ILE A 72 -2.18 -0.14 -22.02
C ILE A 72 -1.57 1.02 -21.23
N TYR A 73 -2.09 1.25 -20.04
CA TYR A 73 -1.61 2.28 -19.14
C TYR A 73 -0.79 1.64 -18.02
N LYS A 74 0.41 2.19 -17.75
CA LYS A 74 1.28 1.74 -16.66
C LYS A 74 1.61 2.93 -15.77
N ALA A 75 1.48 2.74 -14.47
CA ALA A 75 1.82 3.74 -13.48
C ALA A 75 2.35 3.05 -12.21
N THR A 76 2.85 3.86 -11.29
CA THR A 76 3.31 3.42 -9.98
C THR A 76 2.70 4.29 -8.91
N PHE A 77 2.39 3.70 -7.76
CA PHE A 77 2.03 4.44 -6.56
C PHE A 77 2.84 3.89 -5.39
N SER A 78 3.19 4.76 -4.45
CA SER A 78 4.15 4.46 -3.39
C SER A 78 3.59 4.81 -2.02
N LYS A 79 4.07 4.11 -0.99
CA LYS A 79 3.65 4.35 0.40
C LYS A 79 4.47 5.50 1.02
N ASP A 80 4.40 6.66 0.39
CA ASP A 80 5.10 7.91 0.75
C ASP A 80 4.28 9.15 0.39
N GLU A 81 2.98 8.98 0.16
CA GLU A 81 2.09 10.02 -0.37
C GLU A 81 1.43 10.87 0.72
N GLU A 82 0.99 10.26 1.82
CA GLU A 82 0.33 10.95 2.94
C GLU A 82 0.98 10.57 4.28
N ILE A 83 1.07 11.53 5.21
CA ILE A 83 1.56 11.27 6.58
C ILE A 83 0.40 10.76 7.44
N ASP A 84 0.61 9.61 8.09
CA ASP A 84 -0.20 9.16 9.21
C ASP A 84 0.19 9.89 10.48
N VAL A 85 -0.49 10.99 10.75
CA VAL A 85 -0.29 11.82 11.95
C VAL A 85 -0.47 10.99 13.23
N GLY A 86 -1.37 10.01 13.24
CA GLY A 86 -1.57 9.12 14.39
C GLY A 86 -0.34 8.24 14.65
N ALA A 87 0.23 7.64 13.60
CA ALA A 87 1.46 6.86 13.69
C ALA A 87 2.67 7.75 14.05
N MET A 88 2.74 9.00 13.56
CA MET A 88 3.79 9.95 13.90
C MET A 88 3.79 10.30 15.39
N ILE A 89 2.63 10.71 15.92
CA ILE A 89 2.48 11.06 17.34
C ILE A 89 2.70 9.81 18.21
N GLY A 90 2.06 8.69 17.86
CA GLY A 90 2.22 7.43 18.59
C GLY A 90 3.67 6.94 18.61
N GLY A 91 4.38 7.03 17.48
CA GLY A 91 5.79 6.66 17.37
C GLY A 91 6.70 7.48 18.29
N PHE A 92 6.43 8.79 18.42
CA PHE A 92 7.18 9.67 19.32
C PHE A 92 7.02 9.28 20.80
N PHE A 93 5.81 8.94 21.24
CA PHE A 93 5.54 8.59 22.65
C PHE A 93 5.82 7.13 23.00
N LEU A 94 5.67 6.20 22.05
CA LEU A 94 5.76 4.75 22.29
C LEU A 94 7.05 4.11 21.76
N LEU A 95 7.97 4.91 21.20
CA LEU A 95 9.20 4.43 20.54
C LEU A 95 8.92 3.36 19.45
N VAL A 96 7.73 3.42 18.84
CA VAL A 96 7.33 2.50 17.76
C VAL A 96 8.14 2.83 16.51
N PRO A 97 8.59 1.83 15.73
CA PRO A 97 9.39 2.10 14.55
C PRO A 97 8.57 2.93 13.54
N PHE A 98 9.14 4.02 13.03
CA PHE A 98 8.48 4.91 12.07
C PHE A 98 8.29 4.31 10.66
N LEU A 99 8.39 2.98 10.53
CA LEU A 99 8.27 2.24 9.26
C LEU A 99 6.86 2.33 8.65
N TRP A 100 5.85 2.74 9.42
CA TRP A 100 4.44 2.86 8.98
C TRP A 100 3.89 4.29 9.08
N VAL A 101 4.75 5.31 9.16
CA VAL A 101 4.31 6.71 9.25
C VAL A 101 3.69 7.22 7.96
N MET A 102 4.00 6.60 6.83
CA MET A 102 3.46 7.03 5.54
C MET A 102 2.34 6.09 5.05
N LYS A 103 1.38 6.67 4.33
CA LYS A 103 0.22 6.03 3.73
C LYS A 103 0.16 6.32 2.23
N TYR A 104 -0.62 5.50 1.53
CA TYR A 104 -1.09 5.84 0.19
C TYR A 104 -2.10 6.98 0.26
N LYS A 105 -2.24 7.71 -0.83
CA LYS A 105 -3.37 8.60 -1.08
C LYS A 105 -4.65 7.78 -1.06
N ASN A 106 -5.75 8.36 -0.57
CA ASN A 106 -7.04 7.66 -0.48
C ASN A 106 -7.58 7.15 -1.83
N GLY A 107 -7.19 7.79 -2.94
CA GLY A 107 -7.56 7.32 -4.27
C GLY A 107 -6.71 7.89 -5.40
N HIS A 108 -6.59 7.10 -6.46
CA HIS A 108 -5.92 7.41 -7.70
C HIS A 108 -6.90 7.23 -8.87
N LEU A 109 -7.03 8.25 -9.71
CA LEU A 109 -7.83 8.21 -10.92
C LEU A 109 -6.90 8.27 -12.13
N TYR A 110 -7.02 7.29 -13.02
CA TYR A 110 -6.18 7.17 -14.21
C TYR A 110 -6.99 7.31 -15.50
N GLU A 111 -6.65 8.30 -16.32
CA GLU A 111 -7.29 8.53 -17.62
C GLU A 111 -6.58 7.74 -18.73
N LEU A 112 -7.31 6.81 -19.35
CA LEU A 112 -6.80 5.97 -20.42
C LEU A 112 -6.92 6.69 -21.76
N LYS A 113 -5.86 6.61 -22.57
CA LYS A 113 -5.84 7.15 -23.93
C LYS A 113 -6.39 6.11 -24.91
N ARG A 114 -7.29 6.51 -25.81
CA ARG A 114 -7.80 5.66 -26.90
C ARG A 114 -6.65 5.23 -27.82
N ILE A 115 -6.79 4.04 -28.40
CA ILE A 115 -5.91 3.61 -29.50
C ILE A 115 -6.35 4.40 -30.74
N ASN A 116 -5.48 5.24 -31.28
CA ASN A 116 -5.71 5.87 -32.57
C ASN A 116 -5.46 4.80 -33.64
N ILE A 117 -6.53 4.33 -34.27
CA ILE A 117 -6.46 3.52 -35.47
C ILE A 117 -6.53 4.53 -36.62
N ASN A 118 -5.39 4.80 -37.23
CA ASN A 118 -5.29 5.64 -38.43
C ASN A 118 -5.42 4.77 -39.67
#